data_AF-A0A9E2PQZ2-F1
#
_entry.id   AF-A0A9E2PQZ2-F1
#
_cell.length_a   1.000
_cell.length_b   1.000
_cell.length_c   1.000
_cell.angle_alpha   90.00
_cell.angle_beta   90.00
_cell.angle_gamma   90.00
#
_symmetry.space_group_name_H-M   'P 1'
#
loop_
_entity.id
_entity.type
_entity.pdbx_description
1 polymer ?
#
loop_
_entity_poly.entity_id
_entity_poly.type
_entity_poly.pdbx_seq_one_letter_code
_entity_poly.pdbx_strand_id
1 'polypeptide(L)'
;MLVFLPDMYDQMGKSGQIPQQITTVIKYVTIGFMVVFYVIIPGVLVLFYGSRHVKATCERRDPQVRWTDKCPLPVLAVSLISGFWAACMLLMGFYGWTIPFFGFILSGIAGASVALISMLLLGYVAWGTYRLSVKAWWCAVVLTIAWGVSTGITFSRVTLMDFYERMNLPAQQLEIMKQFAQPAFWMVLLSVLWVVIVLAYLLYTRRYFVSPSDQQNISLEERI
;
A
#
# COMPACT_ATOMS: atom_id res chain seq x y z
N MET A 1 0.79 4.14 12.21
CA MET A 1 1.30 5.47 12.61
C MET A 1 0.62 5.98 13.88
N LEU A 2 -0.72 6.04 13.96
CA LEU A 2 -1.46 6.50 15.15
C LEU A 2 -1.14 5.73 16.45
N VAL A 3 -0.78 4.45 16.35
CA VAL A 3 -0.44 3.60 17.51
C VAL A 3 0.91 3.97 18.14
N PHE A 4 1.87 4.50 17.37
CA PHE A 4 3.26 4.72 17.82
C PHE A 4 3.59 6.17 18.17
N LEU A 5 2.74 7.12 17.75
CA LEU A 5 2.87 8.54 18.09
C LEU A 5 2.90 8.81 19.61
N PRO A 6 2.12 8.11 20.48
CA PRO A 6 2.10 8.41 21.92
C PRO A 6 3.49 8.29 22.55
N ASP A 7 4.19 7.19 22.30
CA ASP A 7 5.49 6.90 22.90
C ASP A 7 6.57 7.89 22.41
N MET A 8 6.47 8.32 21.15
CA MET A 8 7.39 9.32 20.57
C MET A 8 7.24 10.70 21.24
N TYR A 9 6.02 11.17 21.45
CA TYR A 9 5.78 12.45 22.14
C TYR A 9 6.15 12.40 23.61
N ASP A 10 5.94 11.25 24.26
CA ASP A 10 6.30 11.04 25.65
C ASP A 10 7.82 10.99 25.83
N GLN A 11 8.57 10.43 24.86
CA GLN A 11 10.02 10.47 24.83
C GLN A 11 10.56 11.88 24.59
N MET A 12 9.97 12.66 23.67
CA MET A 12 10.35 14.07 23.45
C MET A 12 10.08 14.97 24.66
N GLY A 13 9.03 14.69 25.43
CA GLY A 13 8.77 15.39 26.69
C GLY A 13 9.81 15.05 27.77
N LYS A 14 10.31 13.81 27.79
CA LYS A 14 11.32 13.33 28.74
C LYS A 14 12.75 13.79 28.42
N SER A 15 13.07 14.06 27.16
CA SER A 15 14.41 14.51 26.74
C SER A 15 14.72 15.97 27.13
N GLY A 16 13.75 16.70 27.69
CA GLY A 16 13.90 18.10 28.12
C GLY A 16 14.04 19.11 26.97
N GLN A 17 13.97 18.65 25.71
CA GLN A 17 14.08 19.51 24.53
C GLN A 17 12.83 20.38 24.32
N ILE A 18 11.66 19.90 24.74
CA ILE A 18 10.37 20.59 24.57
C ILE A 18 9.55 20.45 25.87
N PRO A 19 8.96 21.54 26.41
CA PRO A 19 8.07 21.47 27.56
C PRO A 19 6.92 20.46 27.36
N GLN A 20 6.61 19.67 28.39
CA GLN A 20 5.62 18.59 28.32
C GLN A 20 4.20 19.06 27.94
N GLN A 21 3.86 20.31 28.28
CA GLN A 21 2.60 20.92 27.87
C GLN A 21 2.54 21.11 26.35
N ILE A 22 3.65 21.52 25.73
CA ILE A 22 3.74 21.73 24.29
C ILE A 22 3.71 20.38 23.55
N THR A 23 4.40 19.35 24.04
CA THR A 23 4.35 18.01 23.42
C THR A 23 2.95 17.40 23.45
N THR A 24 2.19 17.63 24.54
CA THR A 24 0.79 17.20 24.66
C THR A 24 -0.10 17.91 23.64
N VAL A 25 0.05 19.23 23.48
CA VAL A 25 -0.69 19.99 22.47
C VAL A 25 -0.37 19.49 21.05
N ILE A 26 0.91 19.34 20.71
CA ILE A 26 1.31 18.83 19.39
C ILE A 26 0.70 17.45 19.13
N LYS A 27 0.76 16.53 20.11
CA LYS A 27 0.17 15.19 20.00
C LYS A 27 -1.31 15.24 19.60
N TYR A 28 -2.13 16.01 20.31
CA TYR A 28 -3.56 16.11 19.99
C TYR A 28 -3.83 16.81 18.66
N VAL A 29 -3.06 17.84 18.33
CA VAL A 29 -3.16 18.52 17.02
C VAL A 29 -2.82 17.55 15.89
N THR A 30 -1.73 16.79 16.01
CA THR A 30 -1.34 15.79 15.00
C THR A 30 -2.38 14.68 14.87
N ILE A 31 -2.90 14.15 15.97
CA ILE A 31 -3.96 13.13 15.94
C ILE A 31 -5.23 13.70 15.29
N GLY A 32 -5.66 14.89 15.69
CA GLY A 32 -6.84 15.56 15.13
C GLY A 32 -6.69 15.77 13.62
N PHE A 33 -5.54 16.26 13.19
CA PHE A 33 -5.22 16.42 11.77
C PHE A 33 -5.27 15.06 11.03
N MET A 34 -4.67 14.01 11.59
CA MET A 34 -4.71 12.67 10.99
C MET A 34 -6.14 12.13 10.87
N VAL A 35 -6.98 12.28 11.90
CA VAL A 35 -8.38 11.83 11.86
C VAL A 35 -9.16 12.61 10.79
N VAL A 36 -8.98 13.92 10.72
CA VAL A 36 -9.68 14.74 9.72
C VAL A 36 -9.27 14.33 8.30
N PHE A 37 -7.97 14.25 8.01
CA PHE A 37 -7.48 14.05 6.64
C PHE A 37 -7.53 12.59 6.18
N TYR A 38 -7.32 11.61 7.07
CA TYR A 38 -7.29 10.19 6.68
C TYR A 38 -8.61 9.46 6.92
N VAL A 39 -9.54 10.03 7.71
CA VAL A 39 -10.82 9.37 8.03
C VAL A 39 -12.00 10.23 7.62
N ILE A 40 -12.13 11.45 8.16
CA ILE A 40 -13.34 12.27 7.98
C ILE A 40 -13.46 12.72 6.52
N ILE A 41 -12.44 13.36 5.95
CA ILE A 41 -12.49 13.86 4.57
C ILE A 41 -12.74 12.71 3.58
N PRO A 42 -11.97 11.60 3.57
CA PRO A 42 -12.25 10.47 2.69
C PRO A 42 -13.64 9.89 2.90
N GLY A 43 -14.09 9.76 4.15
CA GLY A 43 -15.42 9.26 4.48
C GLY A 43 -16.53 10.14 3.92
N VAL A 44 -16.43 11.46 4.11
CA VAL A 44 -17.38 12.44 3.55
C VAL A 44 -17.38 12.38 2.02
N LEU A 45 -16.20 12.30 1.38
CA LEU A 45 -16.11 12.19 -0.08
C LEU A 45 -16.77 10.90 -0.58
N VAL A 46 -16.54 9.76 0.07
CA VAL A 46 -17.17 8.48 -0.31
C VAL A 46 -18.69 8.56 -0.16
N LEU A 47 -19.20 9.12 0.94
CA LEU A 47 -20.64 9.28 1.16
C LEU A 47 -21.28 10.25 0.14
N PHE A 48 -20.61 11.36 -0.13
CA PHE A 48 -21.09 12.39 -1.05
C PHE A 48 -21.11 11.88 -2.50
N TYR A 49 -19.97 11.38 -3.00
CA TYR A 49 -19.85 10.87 -4.37
C TYR A 49 -20.55 9.51 -4.58
N GLY A 50 -20.78 8.76 -3.51
CA GLY A 50 -21.60 7.55 -3.53
C GLY A 50 -23.11 7.82 -3.54
N SER A 51 -23.54 9.08 -3.36
CA SER A 51 -24.97 9.41 -3.31
C SER A 51 -25.65 9.25 -4.67
N ARG A 52 -26.89 8.75 -4.67
CA ARG A 52 -27.69 8.55 -5.89
C ARG A 52 -27.90 9.87 -6.67
N HIS A 53 -28.00 10.99 -5.95
CA HIS A 53 -28.20 12.30 -6.56
C HIS A 53 -26.98 12.79 -7.34
N VAL A 54 -25.77 12.66 -6.77
CA VAL A 54 -24.53 13.03 -7.46
C VAL A 54 -24.33 12.13 -8.67
N LYS A 55 -24.49 10.81 -8.50
CA LYS A 55 -24.39 9.84 -9.60
C LYS A 55 -25.36 10.17 -10.75
N ALA A 56 -26.65 10.36 -10.46
CA ALA A 56 -27.66 10.66 -11.48
C ALA A 56 -27.39 12.00 -12.20
N THR A 57 -26.86 12.99 -11.47
CA THR A 57 -26.48 14.28 -12.05
C THR A 57 -25.29 14.13 -13.00
N CYS A 58 -24.26 13.37 -12.60
CA CYS A 58 -23.10 13.07 -13.44
C CYS A 58 -23.49 12.28 -14.69
N GLU A 59 -24.28 11.21 -14.56
CA GLU A 59 -24.74 10.39 -15.70
C GLU A 59 -25.60 11.20 -16.68
N ARG A 60 -26.41 12.14 -16.18
CA ARG A 60 -27.18 13.05 -17.03
C ARG A 60 -26.28 14.04 -17.79
N ARG A 61 -25.17 14.47 -17.19
CA ARG A 61 -24.30 15.52 -17.74
C ARG A 61 -23.22 14.98 -18.67
N ASP A 62 -22.68 13.80 -18.39
CA ASP A 62 -21.73 13.07 -19.24
C ASP A 62 -22.21 11.62 -19.42
N PRO A 63 -23.06 11.35 -20.43
CA PRO A 63 -23.56 10.00 -20.70
C PRO A 63 -22.52 9.12 -21.42
N GLN A 64 -21.35 9.65 -21.76
CA GLN A 64 -20.34 8.88 -22.49
C GLN A 64 -19.67 7.87 -21.57
N VAL A 65 -19.67 6.61 -21.98
CA VAL A 65 -18.91 5.54 -21.31
C VAL A 65 -17.41 5.85 -21.41
N ARG A 66 -16.77 6.09 -20.27
CA ARG A 66 -15.33 6.36 -20.18
C ARG A 66 -14.55 5.07 -20.00
N TRP A 67 -13.24 5.17 -20.12
CA TRP A 67 -12.34 4.02 -19.98
C TRP A 67 -12.39 3.39 -18.56
N THR A 68 -12.76 4.17 -17.54
CA THR A 68 -12.94 3.71 -16.16
C THR A 68 -14.19 2.87 -15.98
N ASP A 69 -15.25 3.13 -16.75
CA ASP A 69 -16.52 2.42 -16.65
C ASP A 69 -16.44 1.00 -17.25
N LYS A 70 -15.42 0.75 -18.08
CA LYS A 70 -15.16 -0.55 -18.70
C LYS A 70 -14.61 -1.60 -17.73
N CYS A 71 -14.20 -1.19 -16.53
CA CYS A 71 -13.61 -2.06 -15.52
C CYS A 71 -14.38 -1.89 -14.20
N PRO A 72 -14.80 -2.99 -13.53
CA PRO A 72 -15.40 -2.89 -12.20
C PRO A 72 -14.50 -2.09 -11.26
N LEU A 73 -15.07 -1.11 -10.57
CA LEU A 73 -14.33 -0.19 -9.70
C LEU A 73 -13.36 -0.87 -8.73
N PRO A 74 -13.70 -2.00 -8.07
CA PRO A 74 -12.74 -2.70 -7.21
C PRO A 74 -11.49 -3.21 -7.95
N VAL A 75 -11.66 -3.69 -9.19
CA VAL A 75 -10.53 -4.16 -10.01
C VAL A 75 -9.72 -2.98 -10.55
N LEU A 76 -10.40 -1.88 -10.93
CA LEU A 76 -9.73 -0.65 -11.32
C LEU A 76 -8.84 -0.11 -10.19
N ALA A 77 -9.29 -0.19 -8.93
CA ALA A 77 -8.49 0.17 -7.77
C ALA A 77 -7.21 -0.68 -7.66
N VAL A 78 -7.31 -2.01 -7.83
CA VAL A 78 -6.13 -2.92 -7.86
C VAL A 78 -5.18 -2.55 -8.99
N SER A 79 -5.72 -2.24 -10.17
CA SER A 79 -4.92 -1.82 -11.33
C SER A 79 -4.14 -0.53 -11.04
N LEU A 80 -4.84 0.51 -10.59
CA LEU A 80 -4.25 1.82 -10.35
C LEU A 80 -3.24 1.79 -9.20
N ILE A 81 -3.57 1.12 -8.10
CA ILE A 81 -2.64 1.02 -6.97
C ILE A 81 -1.38 0.24 -7.39
N SER A 82 -1.51 -0.85 -8.14
CA SER A 82 -0.35 -1.61 -8.63
C SER A 82 0.55 -0.78 -9.55
N GLY A 83 -0.05 0.02 -10.45
CA GLY A 83 0.68 0.96 -11.29
C GLY A 83 1.38 2.07 -10.50
N PHE A 84 0.70 2.60 -9.47
CA PHE A 84 1.29 3.58 -8.55
C PHE A 84 2.48 2.98 -7.78
N TRP A 85 2.35 1.77 -7.23
CA TRP A 85 3.45 1.07 -6.57
C TRP A 85 4.63 0.81 -7.52
N ALA A 86 4.36 0.44 -8.78
CA ALA A 86 5.40 0.28 -9.79
C ALA A 86 6.17 1.60 -9.99
N ALA A 87 5.47 2.74 -10.08
CA ALA A 87 6.11 4.05 -10.18
C ALA A 87 6.90 4.41 -8.91
N CYS A 88 6.36 4.13 -7.72
CA CYS A 88 7.05 4.38 -6.46
C CYS A 88 8.35 3.57 -6.31
N MET A 89 8.49 2.42 -6.96
CA MET A 89 9.75 1.65 -6.95
C MET A 89 10.92 2.47 -7.51
N LEU A 90 10.69 3.43 -8.40
CA LEU A 90 11.74 4.33 -8.90
C LEU A 90 12.31 5.22 -7.79
N LEU A 91 11.52 5.56 -6.78
CA LEU A 91 11.97 6.37 -5.66
C LEU A 91 13.00 5.64 -4.78
N MET A 92 13.09 4.30 -4.89
CA MET A 92 14.15 3.53 -4.21
C MET A 92 15.56 3.93 -4.67
N GLY A 93 15.70 4.53 -5.86
CA GLY A 93 16.97 5.07 -6.33
C GLY A 93 17.54 6.15 -5.41
N PHE A 94 16.70 6.96 -4.75
CA PHE A 94 17.14 7.94 -3.76
C PHE A 94 17.70 7.31 -2.48
N TYR A 95 17.37 6.05 -2.22
CA TYR A 95 17.76 5.31 -1.02
C TYR A 95 18.80 4.22 -1.31
N GLY A 96 19.59 4.38 -2.38
CA GLY A 96 20.66 3.44 -2.73
C GLY A 96 20.16 2.08 -3.21
N TRP A 97 18.91 2.01 -3.68
CA TRP A 97 18.24 0.77 -4.08
C TRP A 97 18.19 -0.29 -2.97
N THR A 98 18.03 0.15 -1.73
CA THR A 98 18.01 -0.74 -0.56
C THR A 98 16.67 -1.44 -0.43
N ILE A 99 16.64 -2.76 -0.53
CA ILE A 99 15.40 -3.56 -0.54
C ILE A 99 15.56 -4.79 0.36
N PRO A 100 14.57 -5.07 1.24
CA PRO A 100 14.54 -6.30 2.00
C PRO A 100 14.17 -7.49 1.09
N PHE A 101 14.99 -8.53 1.10
CA PHE A 101 14.83 -9.70 0.23
C PHE A 101 15.15 -11.01 0.98
N PHE A 102 14.12 -11.70 1.46
CA PHE A 102 14.18 -13.03 2.07
C PHE A 102 15.28 -13.22 3.13
N GLY A 103 15.43 -12.28 4.06
CA GLY A 103 16.46 -12.35 5.11
C GLY A 103 17.70 -11.53 4.82
N PHE A 104 17.83 -11.00 3.60
CA PHE A 104 18.97 -10.18 3.19
C PHE A 104 18.54 -8.74 2.94
N ILE A 105 19.47 -7.80 3.12
CA ILE A 105 19.32 -6.43 2.65
C ILE A 105 20.18 -6.27 1.41
N LEU A 106 19.52 -6.17 0.26
CA LEU A 106 20.17 -5.91 -1.02
C LEU A 106 20.27 -4.41 -1.23
N SER A 107 21.39 -3.94 -1.80
CA SER A 107 21.60 -2.54 -2.15
C SER A 107 22.34 -2.43 -3.49
N GLY A 108 22.41 -1.23 -4.05
CA GLY A 108 23.07 -0.97 -5.33
C GLY A 108 22.43 -1.75 -6.48
N ILE A 109 23.25 -2.39 -7.32
CA ILE A 109 22.80 -3.06 -8.54
C ILE A 109 21.90 -4.28 -8.24
N ALA A 110 22.21 -5.04 -7.19
CA ALA A 110 21.41 -6.20 -6.80
C ALA A 110 20.00 -5.78 -6.38
N GLY A 111 19.89 -4.75 -5.54
CA GLY A 111 18.60 -4.17 -5.16
C GLY A 111 17.87 -3.53 -6.33
N ALA A 112 18.58 -2.80 -7.19
CA ALA A 112 18.00 -2.20 -8.41
C ALA A 112 17.41 -3.26 -9.34
N SER A 113 18.07 -4.41 -9.47
CA SER A 113 17.58 -5.54 -10.29
C SER A 113 16.28 -6.11 -9.74
N VAL A 114 16.18 -6.30 -8.41
CA VAL A 114 14.95 -6.75 -7.75
C VAL A 114 13.83 -5.72 -7.88
N ALA A 115 14.13 -4.43 -7.71
CA ALA A 115 13.17 -3.34 -7.95
C ALA A 115 12.66 -3.35 -9.39
N LEU A 116 13.54 -3.51 -10.37
CA LEU A 116 13.19 -3.53 -11.79
C LEU A 116 12.25 -4.70 -12.12
N ILE A 117 12.58 -5.91 -11.66
CA ILE A 117 11.72 -7.09 -11.82
C ILE A 117 10.36 -6.85 -11.16
N SER A 118 10.36 -6.32 -9.93
CA SER A 118 9.13 -6.01 -9.20
C SER A 118 8.28 -4.97 -9.93
N MET A 119 8.90 -3.94 -10.50
CA MET A 119 8.22 -2.91 -11.30
C MET A 119 7.58 -3.50 -12.56
N LEU A 120 8.26 -4.40 -13.27
CA LEU A 120 7.71 -5.09 -14.44
C LEU A 120 6.52 -5.98 -14.05
N LEU A 121 6.64 -6.75 -12.96
CA LEU A 121 5.55 -7.58 -12.45
C LEU A 121 4.35 -6.75 -11.99
N LEU A 122 4.58 -5.66 -11.26
CA LEU A 122 3.52 -4.73 -10.85
C LEU A 122 2.87 -4.03 -12.05
N GLY A 123 3.65 -3.66 -13.07
CA GLY A 123 3.14 -3.11 -14.33
C GLY A 123 2.28 -4.13 -15.08
N TYR A 124 2.70 -5.40 -15.13
CA TYR A 124 1.91 -6.49 -15.68
C TYR A 124 0.60 -6.70 -14.89
N VAL A 125 0.66 -6.69 -13.56
CA VAL A 125 -0.53 -6.77 -12.71
C VAL A 125 -1.47 -5.60 -12.98
N ALA A 126 -0.96 -4.37 -13.04
CA ALA A 126 -1.75 -3.18 -13.31
C ALA A 126 -2.50 -3.31 -14.65
N TRP A 127 -1.75 -3.52 -15.74
CA TRP A 127 -2.33 -3.66 -17.07
C TRP A 127 -3.25 -4.88 -17.21
N GLY A 128 -2.83 -6.02 -16.68
CA GLY A 128 -3.55 -7.28 -16.81
C GLY A 128 -4.82 -7.33 -15.97
N THR A 129 -4.84 -6.71 -14.78
CA THR A 129 -6.06 -6.59 -13.97
C THR A 129 -7.05 -5.62 -14.58
N TYR A 130 -6.58 -4.52 -15.18
CA TYR A 130 -7.43 -3.63 -15.99
C TYR A 130 -8.11 -4.39 -17.16
N ARG A 131 -7.42 -5.37 -17.75
CA ARG A 131 -7.95 -6.25 -18.80
C ARG A 131 -8.71 -7.48 -18.27
N LEU A 132 -9.02 -7.53 -16.97
CA LEU A 132 -9.73 -8.64 -16.33
C LEU A 132 -9.08 -10.02 -16.55
N SER A 133 -7.75 -10.07 -16.66
CA SER A 133 -7.02 -11.31 -16.83
C SER A 133 -6.83 -12.06 -15.52
N VAL A 134 -7.35 -13.30 -15.44
CA VAL A 134 -7.14 -14.20 -14.28
C VAL A 134 -5.66 -14.46 -14.01
N LYS A 135 -4.83 -14.51 -15.06
CA LYS A 135 -3.38 -14.72 -14.93
C LYS A 135 -2.72 -13.57 -14.17
N ALA A 136 -3.14 -12.33 -14.46
CA ALA A 136 -2.64 -11.14 -13.76
C ALA A 136 -3.12 -11.10 -12.31
N TRP A 137 -4.34 -11.56 -12.03
CA TRP A 137 -4.82 -11.73 -10.67
C TRP A 137 -3.98 -12.73 -9.86
N TRP A 138 -3.67 -13.90 -10.42
CA TRP A 138 -2.76 -14.86 -9.76
C TRP A 138 -1.37 -14.29 -9.55
N CYS A 139 -0.85 -13.55 -10.53
CA CYS A 139 0.42 -12.85 -10.39
C CYS A 139 0.39 -11.87 -9.20
N ALA A 140 -0.71 -11.11 -9.03
CA ALA A 140 -0.88 -10.21 -7.90
C ALA A 140 -0.87 -10.96 -6.56
N VAL A 141 -1.62 -12.06 -6.45
CA VAL A 141 -1.68 -12.90 -5.25
C VAL A 141 -0.29 -13.44 -4.88
N VAL A 142 0.41 -14.05 -5.84
CA VAL A 142 1.76 -14.60 -5.63
C VAL A 142 2.73 -13.51 -5.22
N LEU A 143 2.68 -12.36 -5.90
CA LEU A 143 3.56 -11.23 -5.61
C LEU A 143 3.31 -10.67 -4.19
N THR A 144 2.05 -10.53 -3.77
CA THR A 144 1.69 -10.10 -2.41
C THR A 144 2.20 -11.09 -1.35
N ILE A 145 2.01 -12.40 -1.57
CA ILE A 145 2.51 -13.43 -0.64
C ILE A 145 4.05 -13.39 -0.59
N ALA A 146 4.71 -13.36 -1.73
CA ALA A 146 6.17 -13.34 -1.82
C ALA A 146 6.76 -12.12 -1.10
N TRP A 147 6.19 -10.93 -1.30
CA TRP A 147 6.60 -9.71 -0.59
C TRP A 147 6.34 -9.79 0.91
N GLY A 148 5.19 -10.32 1.31
CA GLY A 148 4.83 -10.53 2.72
C GLY A 148 5.82 -11.44 3.43
N VAL A 149 6.11 -12.60 2.83
CA VAL A 149 7.05 -13.59 3.34
C VAL A 149 8.47 -13.02 3.36
N SER A 150 8.91 -12.37 2.27
CA SER A 150 10.23 -11.74 2.19
C SER A 150 10.43 -10.72 3.31
N THR A 151 9.48 -9.82 3.50
CA THR A 151 9.50 -8.78 4.54
C THR A 151 9.48 -9.40 5.94
N GLY A 152 8.61 -10.39 6.17
CA GLY A 152 8.52 -11.09 7.46
C GLY A 152 9.81 -11.84 7.83
N ILE A 153 10.42 -12.55 6.88
CA ILE A 153 11.71 -13.24 7.10
C ILE A 153 12.82 -12.21 7.33
N THR A 154 12.85 -11.12 6.56
CA THR A 154 13.90 -10.11 6.68
C THR A 154 13.87 -9.44 8.05
N PHE A 155 12.71 -8.89 8.46
CA PHE A 155 12.62 -8.18 9.74
C PHE A 155 12.50 -9.09 10.97
N SER A 156 12.37 -10.41 10.80
CA SER A 156 12.55 -11.36 11.92
C SER A 156 14.03 -11.66 12.21
N ARG A 157 14.93 -11.41 11.25
CA ARG A 157 16.37 -11.69 11.38
C ARG A 157 17.22 -10.44 11.47
N VAL A 158 16.80 -9.37 10.80
CA VAL A 158 17.56 -8.15 10.60
C VAL A 158 16.84 -7.00 11.28
N THR A 159 17.59 -6.13 11.96
CA THR A 159 16.97 -5.00 12.62
C THR A 159 16.60 -3.93 11.60
N LEU A 160 15.57 -3.14 11.89
CA LEU A 160 15.20 -2.00 11.08
C LEU A 160 16.36 -0.99 10.94
N MET A 161 17.27 -0.96 11.93
CA MET A 161 18.41 -0.06 11.90
C MET A 161 19.48 -0.50 10.92
N ASP A 162 19.76 -1.80 10.83
CA ASP A 162 20.66 -2.33 9.79
C ASP A 162 20.13 -2.03 8.38
N PHE A 163 18.81 -1.98 8.23
CA PHE A 163 18.16 -1.56 6.98
C PHE A 163 18.40 -0.08 6.69
N TYR A 164 18.18 0.81 7.67
CA TYR A 164 18.42 2.24 7.50
C TYR A 164 19.89 2.60 7.32
N GLU A 165 20.82 1.89 7.93
CA GLU A 165 22.26 2.09 7.75
C GLU A 165 22.72 1.77 6.32
N ARG A 166 22.02 0.87 5.63
CA ARG A 166 22.28 0.54 4.23
C ARG A 166 21.58 1.46 3.25
N MET A 167 20.57 2.20 3.71
CA MET A 167 20.02 3.31 2.94
C MET A 167 21.05 4.45 2.95
N ASN A 168 21.22 5.14 1.81
CA ASN A 168 22.13 6.29 1.68
C ASN A 168 21.63 7.53 2.46
N LEU A 169 21.29 7.36 3.74
CA LEU A 169 20.79 8.42 4.60
C LEU A 169 21.96 9.21 5.20
N PRO A 170 21.84 10.55 5.33
CA PRO A 170 22.78 11.35 6.10
C PRO A 170 22.92 10.86 7.54
N ALA A 171 24.14 10.83 8.08
CA ALA A 171 24.44 10.34 9.43
C ALA A 171 23.57 10.99 10.52
N GLN A 172 23.30 12.30 10.39
CA GLN A 172 22.44 13.02 11.32
C GLN A 172 21.00 12.48 11.34
N GLN A 173 20.45 12.08 10.20
CA GLN A 173 19.10 11.49 10.14
C GLN A 173 19.06 10.10 10.75
N LEU A 174 20.13 9.32 10.54
CA LEU A 174 20.27 7.99 11.12
C LEU A 174 20.32 8.03 12.65
N GLU A 175 21.04 8.99 13.25
CA GLU A 175 21.08 9.16 14.71
C GLU A 175 19.71 9.47 15.30
N ILE A 176 18.92 10.30 14.64
CA ILE A 176 17.54 10.58 15.04
C ILE A 176 16.69 9.30 14.93
N MET A 177 16.83 8.53 13.86
CA MET A 177 16.10 7.27 13.68
C MET A 177 16.45 6.21 14.75
N LYS A 178 17.70 6.16 15.20
CA LYS A 178 18.13 5.26 16.29
C LYS A 178 17.38 5.50 17.59
N GLN A 179 17.04 6.75 17.90
CA GLN A 179 16.29 7.11 19.10
C GLN A 179 14.85 6.59 19.07
N PHE A 180 14.28 6.38 17.88
CA PHE A 180 12.90 5.92 17.69
C PHE A 180 12.81 4.48 17.18
N ALA A 181 13.90 3.71 17.30
CA ALA A 181 13.97 2.33 16.84
C ALA A 181 12.87 1.49 17.50
N GLN A 182 11.97 0.95 16.68
CA GLN A 182 10.86 0.12 17.13
C GLN A 182 11.29 -1.35 17.20
N PRO A 183 10.72 -2.15 18.10
CA PRO A 183 11.02 -3.57 18.16
C PRO A 183 10.50 -4.26 16.87
N ALA A 184 11.29 -5.23 16.38
CA ALA A 184 11.04 -5.97 15.15
C ALA A 184 9.63 -6.59 15.08
N PHE A 185 9.09 -6.99 16.23
CA PHE A 185 7.74 -7.56 16.35
C PHE A 185 6.66 -6.69 15.70
N TRP A 186 6.66 -5.37 15.92
CA TRP A 186 5.65 -4.48 15.38
C TRP A 186 5.70 -4.40 13.85
N MET A 187 6.91 -4.41 13.28
CA MET A 187 7.11 -4.38 11.84
C MET A 187 6.58 -5.67 11.18
N VAL A 188 6.87 -6.82 11.78
CA VAL A 188 6.36 -8.11 11.31
C VAL A 188 4.84 -8.16 11.43
N LEU A 189 4.27 -7.75 12.57
CA LEU A 189 2.83 -7.74 12.79
C LEU A 189 2.09 -6.87 11.78
N LEU A 190 2.56 -5.63 11.55
CA LEU A 190 1.97 -4.73 10.56
C LEU A 190 2.09 -5.27 9.14
N SER A 191 3.23 -5.89 8.81
CA SER A 191 3.44 -6.52 7.50
C SER A 191 2.46 -7.67 7.28
N VAL A 192 2.28 -8.55 8.28
CA VAL A 192 1.31 -9.66 8.22
C VAL A 192 -0.11 -9.12 8.08
N LEU A 193 -0.49 -8.14 8.90
CA LEU A 193 -1.82 -7.53 8.84
C LEU A 193 -2.09 -6.93 7.46
N TRP A 194 -1.12 -6.20 6.90
CA TRP A 194 -1.23 -5.63 5.56
C TRP A 194 -1.42 -6.71 4.48
N VAL A 195 -0.62 -7.78 4.52
CA VAL A 195 -0.74 -8.92 3.59
C VAL A 195 -2.13 -9.54 3.68
N VAL A 196 -2.63 -9.79 4.89
CA VAL A 196 -3.95 -10.41 5.11
C VAL A 196 -5.06 -9.51 4.53
N ILE A 197 -5.02 -8.20 4.79
CA ILE A 197 -6.01 -7.25 4.26
C ILE A 197 -5.97 -7.22 2.73
N VAL A 198 -4.79 -7.12 2.13
CA VAL A 198 -4.64 -7.11 0.66
C VAL A 198 -5.11 -8.42 0.06
N LEU A 199 -4.76 -9.57 0.64
CA LEU A 199 -5.22 -10.88 0.16
C LEU A 199 -6.74 -11.03 0.27
N ALA A 200 -7.34 -10.60 1.38
CA ALA A 200 -8.80 -10.61 1.53
C ALA A 200 -9.47 -9.76 0.44
N TYR A 201 -8.91 -8.59 0.13
CA TYR A 201 -9.39 -7.73 -0.95
C TYR A 201 -9.19 -8.36 -2.35
N LEU A 202 -8.05 -9.00 -2.61
CA LEU A 202 -7.80 -9.72 -3.86
C LEU A 202 -8.76 -10.90 -4.03
N LEU A 203 -9.04 -11.65 -2.96
CA LEU A 203 -10.03 -12.73 -2.96
C LEU A 203 -11.44 -12.20 -3.26
N TYR A 204 -11.81 -11.06 -2.68
CA TYR A 204 -13.08 -10.38 -2.99
C TYR A 204 -13.18 -9.98 -4.47
N THR A 205 -12.09 -9.48 -5.06
CA THR A 205 -12.09 -9.07 -6.48
C THR A 205 -12.06 -10.24 -7.46
N ARG A 206 -11.68 -11.45 -7.03
CA ARG A 206 -11.61 -12.66 -7.86
C ARG A 206 -12.88 -12.90 -8.69
N ARG A 207 -14.05 -12.60 -8.12
CA ARG A 207 -15.36 -12.77 -8.77
C ARG A 207 -15.54 -11.98 -10.08
N TYR A 208 -14.72 -10.95 -10.32
CA TYR A 208 -14.80 -10.14 -11.54
C TYR A 208 -13.95 -10.69 -12.70
N PHE A 209 -13.15 -11.73 -12.46
CA PHE A 209 -12.23 -12.30 -13.44
C PHE A 209 -12.80 -13.56 -14.13
N VAL A 210 -14.10 -13.60 -14.42
CA VAL A 210 -14.74 -14.77 -15.05
C VAL A 210 -14.30 -14.90 -16.51
N SER A 211 -13.99 -16.14 -16.95
CA SER A 211 -13.57 -16.40 -18.33
C SER A 211 -14.69 -16.07 -19.33
N PRO A 212 -14.39 -15.53 -20.53
CA PRO A 212 -15.41 -15.29 -21.57
C PRO A 212 -16.23 -16.53 -21.94
N SER A 213 -15.62 -17.73 -21.83
CA SER A 213 -16.31 -19.02 -22.02
C SER A 213 -17.45 -19.24 -21.03
N ASP A 214 -17.29 -18.77 -19.80
CA ASP A 214 -18.26 -18.97 -18.73
C ASP A 214 -19.38 -17.92 -18.81
N GLN A 215 -19.07 -16.70 -19.28
CA GLN A 215 -20.07 -15.66 -19.55
C GLN A 215 -21.04 -16.05 -20.68
N GLN A 216 -20.55 -16.75 -21.70
CA GLN A 216 -21.40 -17.23 -22.79
C GLN A 216 -22.39 -18.30 -22.33
N ASN A 217 -21.97 -19.22 -21.45
CA ASN A 217 -22.84 -20.26 -20.88
C ASN A 217 -23.90 -19.69 -19.92
N ILE A 218 -23.54 -18.72 -19.08
CA ILE A 218 -24.52 -18.03 -18.19
C ILE A 218 -25.60 -17.32 -19.02
N SER A 219 -25.21 -16.68 -20.12
CA SER A 219 -26.17 -15.99 -21.01
C SER A 219 -27.10 -16.93 -21.77
N LEU A 220 -26.72 -18.21 -21.91
CA LEU A 220 -27.52 -19.26 -22.53
C LEU A 220 -28.48 -19.89 -21.52
N GLU A 221 -28.07 -20.09 -20.27
CA GLU A 221 -28.94 -20.59 -19.20
C GLU A 221 -30.03 -19.57 -18.82
N GLU A 222 -29.75 -18.26 -18.80
CA GLU A 222 -30.78 -17.23 -18.56
C GLU A 222 -31.82 -17.09 -19.70
N ARG A 223 -31.60 -17.75 -20.85
CA ARG A 223 -32.49 -17.71 -22.02
C ARG A 223 -33.39 -18.94 -22.16
N ILE A 224 -33.23 -19.96 -21.30
CA ILE A 224 -34.02 -21.20 -21.27
C ILE A 224 -34.99 -21.13 -20.08
#